data_AF-A0A1T5EQI2-F1
#
_entry.id   AF-A0A1T5EQI2-F1
#
_cell.length_a   1.000
_cell.length_b   1.000
_cell.length_c   1.000
_cell.angle_alpha   90.00
_cell.angle_beta   90.00
_cell.angle_gamma   90.00
#
_symmetry.space_group_name_H-M   'P 1'
#
loop_
_entity.id
_entity.type
_entity.pdbx_description
1 polymer ?
#
loop_
_entity_poly.entity_id
_entity_poly.type
_entity_poly.pdbx_seq_one_letter_code
_entity_poly.pdbx_strand_id
1 'polypeptide(L)'
;MSIIVLLAVLSCSSSGQPEVIKEPTIALSAGKILIVYLSRTKNTKAVAEMIHQTVGGGLVALELQNPYPADYRTTVDQVARENASGFLPPLATRMSVPPSEISLVTKL
;
A
#
# COMPACT_ATOMS: atom_id res chain seq x y z
N MET A 1 48.46 21.38 -15.02
CA MET A 1 47.74 20.97 -13.79
C MET A 1 46.98 19.69 -14.08
N SER A 2 47.66 18.55 -13.95
CA SER A 2 47.03 17.23 -13.98
C SER A 2 47.54 16.50 -12.75
N ILE A 3 46.73 16.47 -11.69
CA ILE A 3 46.99 15.68 -10.50
C ILE A 3 45.91 14.62 -10.45
N ILE A 4 46.34 13.38 -10.66
CA ILE A 4 45.57 12.15 -10.50
C ILE A 4 45.51 11.90 -8.99
N VAL A 5 44.32 11.94 -8.41
CA VAL A 5 44.09 11.48 -7.03
C VAL A 5 43.43 10.11 -7.10
N LEU A 6 44.26 9.11 -6.86
CA LEU A 6 43.91 7.73 -6.57
C LEU A 6 43.21 7.67 -5.21
N LEU A 7 41.93 7.27 -5.15
CA LEU A 7 41.24 6.98 -3.90
C LEU A 7 40.80 5.51 -3.88
N ALA A 8 41.53 4.72 -3.09
CA ALA A 8 41.22 3.34 -2.77
C ALA A 8 40.25 3.28 -1.59
N VAL A 9 39.16 2.52 -1.72
CA VAL A 9 38.38 1.97 -0.60
C VAL A 9 37.91 0.56 -1.01
N LEU A 10 38.64 -0.48 -0.62
CA LEU A 10 38.45 -1.28 0.61
C LEU A 10 37.10 -2.02 0.65
N SER A 11 37.18 -3.25 0.13
CA SER A 11 36.25 -4.35 0.35
C SER A 11 36.18 -4.72 1.84
N CYS A 12 34.98 -4.97 2.37
CA CYS A 12 34.79 -5.75 3.59
C CYS A 12 33.60 -6.67 3.40
N SER A 13 33.82 -7.97 3.61
CA SER A 13 32.83 -9.05 3.52
C SER A 13 32.67 -9.74 4.88
N SER A 14 31.48 -10.32 5.07
CA SER A 14 31.00 -11.16 6.19
C SER A 14 30.70 -10.40 7.48
N SER A 15 29.49 -10.48 8.01
CA SER A 15 28.99 -11.70 8.62
C SER A 15 27.46 -11.75 8.59
N GLY A 16 26.92 -12.91 8.23
CA GLY A 16 25.49 -13.18 8.31
C GLY A 16 25.00 -13.28 9.75
N GLN A 17 23.76 -12.82 9.96
CA GLN A 17 22.86 -13.26 11.02
C GLN A 17 21.49 -13.50 10.35
N PRO A 18 20.94 -14.72 10.40
CA PRO A 18 19.61 -15.01 9.89
C PRO A 18 18.53 -14.80 10.97
N GLU A 19 17.31 -14.63 10.46
CA GLU A 19 16.01 -14.70 11.16
C GLU A 19 15.43 -13.38 11.71
N VAL A 20 14.91 -12.56 10.79
CA VAL A 20 13.79 -11.67 11.07
C VAL A 20 12.65 -12.10 10.15
N ILE A 21 11.52 -12.49 10.74
CA ILE A 21 10.29 -12.78 10.02
C ILE A 21 9.95 -11.54 9.19
N LYS A 22 10.13 -11.64 7.87
CA LYS A 22 9.71 -10.62 6.91
C LYS A 22 8.19 -10.65 6.83
N GLU A 23 7.50 -9.94 7.72
CA GLU A 23 6.23 -9.32 7.30
C GLU A 23 6.55 -8.21 6.29
N PRO A 24 5.73 -8.00 5.25
CA PRO A 24 5.96 -6.95 4.26
C PRO A 24 5.64 -5.59 4.91
N THR A 25 6.59 -5.04 5.65
CA THR A 25 6.55 -3.65 6.11
C THR A 25 7.06 -2.75 4.99
N ILE A 26 6.13 -2.07 4.31
CA ILE A 26 6.50 -0.99 3.38
C ILE A 26 6.92 0.21 4.24
N ALA A 27 8.22 0.48 4.30
CA ALA A 27 8.77 1.69 4.92
C ALA A 27 8.45 2.89 4.03
N LEU A 28 7.42 3.65 4.39
CA LEU A 28 6.98 4.87 3.71
C LEU A 28 7.91 6.03 4.11
N SER A 29 8.80 6.45 3.20
CA SER A 29 9.62 7.65 3.38
C SER A 29 9.18 8.77 2.41
N ALA A 30 8.88 9.92 3.02
CA ALA A 30 8.74 11.28 2.48
C ALA A 30 7.84 11.51 1.25
N GLY A 31 6.54 11.37 1.49
CA GLY A 31 5.50 12.24 0.93
C GLY A 31 4.36 12.32 1.96
N LYS A 32 3.77 13.50 2.21
CA LYS A 32 2.61 13.65 3.12
C LYS A 32 1.34 12.93 2.61
N ILE A 33 1.40 12.38 1.40
CA ILE A 33 0.25 11.81 0.69
C ILE A 33 0.41 10.29 0.67
N LEU A 34 -0.64 9.60 1.13
CA LEU A 34 -0.80 8.16 1.02
C LEU A 34 -2.10 7.87 0.27
N ILE A 35 -1.99 7.20 -0.86
CA ILE A 35 -3.12 6.76 -1.68
C ILE A 35 -3.43 5.32 -1.29
N VAL A 36 -4.62 5.11 -0.76
CA VAL A 36 -5.11 3.80 -0.33
C VAL A 36 -6.30 3.43 -1.18
N TYR A 37 -6.33 2.22 -1.74
CA TYR A 37 -7.44 1.79 -2.61
C TYR A 37 -7.78 0.31 -2.44
N LEU A 38 -9.04 -0.04 -2.68
CA LEU A 38 -9.52 -1.42 -2.84
C LEU A 38 -10.00 -1.60 -4.29
N SER A 39 -9.67 -2.70 -4.96
CA SER A 39 -10.15 -2.96 -6.32
C SER A 39 -10.51 -4.41 -6.55
N ARG A 40 -11.73 -4.68 -7.01
CA ARG A 40 -12.19 -6.04 -7.36
C ARG A 40 -11.80 -6.43 -8.79
N THR A 41 -12.07 -5.54 -9.76
CA THR A 41 -11.85 -5.77 -11.19
C THR A 41 -10.84 -4.79 -11.79
N LYS A 42 -9.88 -4.31 -10.98
CA LYS A 42 -8.76 -3.44 -11.37
C LYS A 42 -9.09 -2.02 -11.84
N ASN A 43 -10.37 -1.64 -11.95
CA ASN A 43 -10.75 -0.28 -12.34
C ASN A 43 -10.20 0.78 -11.37
N THR A 44 -10.50 0.65 -10.06
CA THR A 44 -9.99 1.56 -9.03
C THR A 44 -8.46 1.54 -8.94
N LYS A 45 -7.83 0.39 -9.22
CA LYS A 45 -6.36 0.31 -9.30
C LYS A 45 -5.81 1.23 -10.39
N ALA A 46 -6.39 1.19 -11.58
CA ALA A 46 -5.97 2.06 -12.68
C ALA A 46 -6.12 3.55 -12.30
N VAL A 47 -7.23 3.91 -11.65
CA VAL A 47 -7.43 5.30 -11.18
C VAL A 47 -6.42 5.69 -10.09
N ALA A 48 -6.17 4.81 -9.11
CA ALA A 48 -5.20 5.07 -8.05
C ALA A 48 -3.77 5.22 -8.61
N GLU A 49 -3.41 4.42 -9.62
CA GLU A 49 -2.14 4.54 -10.33
C GLU A 49 -2.04 5.87 -11.10
N MET A 50 -3.10 6.31 -11.78
CA MET A 50 -3.14 7.62 -12.45
C MET A 50 -3.00 8.79 -11.46
N ILE A 51 -3.69 8.72 -10.31
CA ILE A 51 -3.57 9.73 -9.24
C ILE A 51 -2.14 9.73 -8.71
N HIS A 52 -1.58 8.56 -8.39
CA HIS A 52 -0.21 8.42 -7.90
C HIS A 52 0.83 8.98 -8.87
N GLN A 53 0.66 8.75 -10.18
CA GLN A 53 1.52 9.35 -11.21
C GLN A 53 1.46 10.88 -11.21
N THR A 54 0.32 11.46 -10.84
CA THR A 54 0.09 12.91 -10.85
C THR A 54 0.59 13.59 -9.57
N VAL A 55 0.32 13.00 -8.39
CA VAL A 55 0.56 13.64 -7.09
C VAL A 55 1.74 13.05 -6.31
N GLY A 56 2.28 11.90 -6.74
CA GLY A 56 3.28 11.14 -6.01
C GLY A 56 2.76 10.54 -4.70
N GLY A 57 3.66 10.29 -3.75
CA GLY A 57 3.32 9.74 -2.42
C GLY A 57 3.37 8.22 -2.35
N GLY A 58 2.82 7.66 -1.27
CA GLY A 58 2.69 6.22 -1.11
C GLY A 58 1.46 5.69 -1.85
N LEU A 59 1.53 4.47 -2.38
CA LEU A 59 0.40 3.78 -3.00
C LEU A 59 0.23 2.40 -2.35
N VAL A 60 -0.91 2.16 -1.72
CA VAL A 60 -1.20 0.93 -0.98
C VAL A 60 -2.53 0.34 -1.43
N ALA A 61 -2.50 -0.92 -1.85
CA ALA A 61 -3.70 -1.71 -2.11
C ALA A 61 -4.21 -2.35 -0.82
N LEU A 62 -5.49 -2.19 -0.54
CA LEU A 62 -6.19 -2.94 0.49
C LEU A 62 -6.60 -4.30 -0.08
N GLU A 63 -6.25 -5.34 0.65
CA GLU A 63 -6.68 -6.71 0.40
C GLU A 63 -7.58 -7.13 1.55
N LEU A 64 -8.75 -7.69 1.24
CA LEU A 64 -9.64 -8.26 2.24
C LEU A 64 -9.06 -9.60 2.72
N GLN A 65 -9.23 -9.91 4.00
CA GLN A 65 -8.88 -11.24 4.49
C GLN A 65 -9.73 -12.32 3.84
N ASN A 66 -11.02 -12.02 3.63
CA ASN A 66 -11.96 -12.84 2.88
C ASN A 66 -12.42 -12.07 1.65
N PRO A 67 -12.03 -12.48 0.43
CA PRO A 67 -12.43 -11.80 -0.80
C PRO A 67 -13.95 -11.78 -0.98
N TYR A 68 -14.47 -10.69 -1.57
CA TYR A 68 -15.87 -10.65 -1.99
C TYR A 68 -16.15 -11.73 -3.06
N PRO A 69 -17.40 -12.21 -3.15
CA PRO A 69 -17.83 -13.11 -4.21
C PRO A 69 -17.53 -12.57 -5.61
N ALA A 70 -17.25 -13.46 -6.55
CA ALA A 70 -17.05 -13.07 -7.95
C ALA A 70 -18.34 -12.56 -8.60
N ASP A 71 -19.49 -13.13 -8.22
CA ASP A 71 -20.79 -12.70 -8.72
C ASP A 71 -21.12 -11.28 -8.26
N TYR A 72 -21.52 -10.45 -9.23
CA TYR A 72 -21.78 -9.05 -9.01
C TYR A 72 -22.94 -8.83 -8.04
N ARG A 73 -24.07 -9.53 -8.26
CA ARG A 73 -25.29 -9.35 -7.47
C ARG A 73 -25.07 -9.77 -6.02
N THR A 74 -24.42 -10.92 -5.82
CA THR A 74 -24.06 -11.44 -4.51
C THR A 74 -23.18 -10.45 -3.74
N THR A 75 -22.21 -9.80 -4.41
CA THR A 75 -21.40 -8.76 -3.77
C THR A 75 -22.22 -7.53 -3.41
N VAL A 76 -23.09 -7.06 -4.32
CA VAL A 76 -23.95 -5.88 -4.05
C VAL A 76 -24.83 -6.15 -2.84
N ASP A 77 -25.45 -7.32 -2.78
CA ASP A 77 -26.32 -7.70 -1.66
C ASP A 77 -25.52 -7.81 -0.35
N GLN A 78 -24.30 -8.36 -0.40
CA GLN A 78 -23.40 -8.41 0.76
C GLN A 78 -23.02 -7.01 1.23
N VAL A 79 -22.51 -6.16 0.35
CA VAL A 79 -22.10 -4.78 0.68
C VAL A 79 -23.28 -3.96 1.22
N ALA A 80 -24.49 -4.16 0.70
CA ALA A 80 -25.68 -3.51 1.23
C ALA A 80 -25.94 -3.90 2.69
N ARG A 81 -25.86 -5.21 3.01
CA ARG A 81 -26.00 -5.70 4.40
C ARG A 81 -24.90 -5.16 5.30
N GLU A 82 -23.64 -5.20 4.86
CA GLU A 82 -22.49 -4.74 5.64
C GLU A 82 -22.58 -3.24 5.95
N ASN A 83 -22.95 -2.41 4.97
CA ASN A 83 -23.15 -0.98 5.21
C ASN A 83 -24.32 -0.74 6.19
N ALA A 84 -25.42 -1.48 6.05
CA ALA A 84 -26.58 -1.34 6.93
C ALA A 84 -26.26 -1.74 8.38
N SER A 85 -25.39 -2.74 8.58
CA SER A 85 -24.95 -3.17 9.91
C SER A 85 -23.72 -2.42 10.43
N GLY A 86 -23.11 -1.53 9.63
CA GLY A 86 -21.82 -0.92 9.96
C GLY A 86 -20.67 -1.94 10.07
N PHE A 87 -20.81 -3.11 9.43
CA PHE A 87 -19.77 -4.13 9.45
C PHE A 87 -18.61 -3.73 8.54
N LEU A 88 -17.40 -3.76 9.11
CA LEU A 88 -16.17 -3.51 8.37
C LEU A 88 -15.44 -4.84 8.16
N PRO A 89 -15.31 -5.33 6.92
CA PRO A 89 -14.63 -6.59 6.67
C PRO A 89 -13.15 -6.48 7.07
N PRO A 90 -12.59 -7.53 7.71
CA PRO A 90 -11.20 -7.54 8.11
C PRO A 90 -10.29 -7.49 6.88
N LEU A 91 -9.19 -6.74 7.00
CA LEU A 91 -8.20 -6.57 5.95
C LEU A 91 -6.99 -7.49 6.22
N ALA A 92 -6.44 -8.06 5.15
CA ALA A 92 -5.13 -8.72 5.17
C ALA A 92 -3.99 -7.70 5.14
N THR A 93 -4.21 -6.55 4.47
CA THR A 93 -3.23 -5.46 4.42
C THR A 93 -3.04 -4.83 5.80
N ARG A 94 -1.80 -4.76 6.25
CA ARG A 94 -1.40 -4.03 7.46
C ARG A 94 -0.64 -2.76 7.08
N MET A 95 -1.05 -1.64 7.65
CA MET A 95 -0.41 -0.35 7.44
C MET A 95 -0.45 0.47 8.72
N SER A 96 0.65 1.19 9.00
CA SER A 96 0.72 2.15 10.10
C SER A 96 0.63 3.54 9.50
N VAL A 97 -0.45 4.27 9.81
CA VAL A 97 -0.63 5.67 9.40
C VAL A 97 -0.85 6.51 10.66
N PRO A 98 -0.09 7.60 10.85
CA PRO A 98 -0.35 8.51 11.95
C PRO A 98 -1.72 9.18 11.79
N PRO A 99 -2.49 9.45 12.87
CA PRO A 99 -3.89 9.89 12.80
C PRO A 99 -4.16 11.26 12.16
N SER A 100 -3.13 12.00 11.74
CA SER A 100 -3.27 13.38 11.29
C SER A 100 -3.56 13.45 9.79
N GLU A 101 -4.80 13.84 9.46
CA GLU A 101 -5.33 14.22 8.13
C GLU A 101 -5.58 13.08 7.13
N ILE A 102 -6.58 12.23 7.42
CA ILE A 102 -7.20 11.39 6.38
C ILE A 102 -8.21 12.26 5.60
N SER A 103 -7.86 12.68 4.39
CA SER A 103 -8.84 13.17 3.42
C SER A 103 -9.52 11.96 2.77
N LEU A 104 -10.76 11.67 3.18
CA LEU A 104 -11.52 10.53 2.66
C LEU A 104 -12.08 10.87 1.28
N VAL A 105 -11.50 10.31 0.21
CA VAL A 105 -12.15 10.31 -1.10
C VAL A 105 -13.15 9.14 -1.11
N THR A 106 -14.42 9.47 -0.93
CA THR A 106 -15.54 8.51 -0.87
C THR A 106 -15.75 7.81 -2.22
N LYS A 107 -16.18 6.54 -2.15
CA LYS A 107 -16.55 5.61 -3.24
C LYS A 107 -16.82 6.30 -4.60
N LEU A 108 -15.95 6.02 -5.58
CA LEU A 108 -16.28 6.14 -7.01
C LEU A 108 -17.35 5.12 -7.40
#